data_AF-A0A8X6MTX8-F1
#
_entry.id   AF-A0A8X6MTX8-F1
#
_cell.length_a   1.000
_cell.length_b   1.000
_cell.length_c   1.000
_cell.angle_alpha   90.00
_cell.angle_beta   90.00
_cell.angle_gamma   90.00
#
_symmetry.space_group_name_H-M   'P 1'
#
loop_
_entity.id
_entity.type
_entity.pdbx_description
1 polymer ?
#
loop_
_entity_poly.entity_id
_entity_poly.type
_entity_poly.pdbx_seq_one_letter_code
_entity_poly.pdbx_strand_id
1 'polypeptide(L)'
;MYSVLKERNNKFWEVVADSDKTISLSHHGLSEKDKSSVAPTSPRTSSLRRAIKSGKRDNIPRFYYKDGKPQSSQEIEAHLKKVAAVFAGLNDGKASREEFGIITKACGLPLYWKLPLFLAARGDKKLSVSCDAFLEYWRRVVNTCHDEASKFVYILSRGKRNYLVSDDFFPMMQDVIDSHAGLTFLKEATEFHSRYIHTVIARIYYCVNRSWSGKLTAPELRKSNFLQVVCNVAIKKVFETYEEVVHSEFYHFDLV
;
A
#
# COMPACT_ATOMS: atom_id res chain seq x y z
N MET A 1 -15.28 27.32 -16.87
CA MET A 1 -15.10 26.54 -15.61
C MET A 1 -14.36 25.21 -15.80
N TYR A 2 -14.31 24.62 -17.00
CA TYR A 2 -13.57 23.38 -17.29
C TYR A 2 -12.04 23.55 -17.47
N SER A 3 -11.56 24.72 -17.90
CA SER A 3 -10.12 24.94 -18.11
C SER A 3 -9.30 25.07 -16.82
N VAL A 4 -9.90 25.62 -15.74
CA VAL A 4 -9.20 25.86 -14.46
C VAL A 4 -8.97 24.58 -13.66
N LEU A 5 -9.78 23.54 -13.86
CA LEU A 5 -9.61 22.23 -13.21
C LEU A 5 -8.54 21.36 -13.91
N LYS A 6 -8.39 21.50 -15.24
CA LYS A 6 -7.34 20.81 -16.01
C LYS A 6 -5.94 21.33 -15.67
N GLU A 7 -5.83 22.62 -15.40
CA GLU A 7 -4.56 23.30 -15.09
C GLU A 7 -4.06 23.00 -13.67
N ARG A 8 -4.98 22.78 -12.70
CA ARG A 8 -4.62 22.31 -11.35
C ARG A 8 -4.18 20.85 -11.33
N ASN A 9 -4.71 20.02 -12.24
CA ASN A 9 -4.33 18.61 -12.34
C ASN A 9 -2.98 18.42 -13.04
N ASN A 10 -2.65 19.26 -14.03
CA ASN A 10 -1.33 19.22 -14.68
C ASN A 10 -0.20 19.73 -13.77
N LYS A 11 -0.42 20.79 -12.98
CA LYS A 11 0.58 21.27 -12.01
C LYS A 11 0.85 20.28 -10.86
N PHE A 12 -0.07 19.36 -10.57
CA PHE A 12 0.14 18.35 -9.54
C PHE A 12 1.20 17.30 -9.95
N TRP A 13 1.27 16.96 -11.23
CA TRP A 13 2.23 15.97 -11.75
C TRP A 13 3.67 16.50 -11.87
N GLU A 14 3.85 17.80 -12.12
CA GLU A 14 5.17 18.44 -12.17
C GLU A 14 5.88 18.50 -10.80
N VAL A 15 5.13 18.67 -9.71
CA VAL A 15 5.70 18.73 -8.35
C VAL A 15 6.16 17.35 -7.84
N VAL A 16 5.59 16.27 -8.36
CA VAL A 16 5.97 14.89 -7.99
C VAL A 16 7.26 14.45 -8.67
N ALA A 17 7.57 14.99 -9.85
CA ALA A 17 8.79 14.64 -10.60
C ALA A 17 10.08 15.27 -10.02
N ASP A 18 9.98 16.30 -9.19
CA ASP A 18 11.14 17.08 -8.70
C ASP A 18 11.69 16.58 -7.34
N SER A 19 10.98 15.67 -6.66
CA SER A 19 11.38 15.16 -5.34
C SER A 19 12.40 14.00 -5.37
N ASP A 20 12.81 13.54 -6.56
CA ASP A 20 13.70 12.38 -6.74
C ASP A 20 15.19 12.71 -6.95
N LYS A 21 15.60 13.97 -6.78
CA LYS A 21 17.03 14.35 -6.81
C LYS A 21 17.49 14.86 -5.46
N THR A 22 17.94 13.95 -4.58
CA THR A 22 19.12 14.15 -3.70
C THR A 22 19.28 13.00 -2.72
N ILE A 23 20.04 11.95 -3.09
CA ILE A 23 21.01 11.33 -2.18
C ILE A 23 22.23 10.92 -3.01
N SER A 24 23.23 11.80 -3.03
CA SER A 24 24.57 11.60 -3.56
C SER A 24 25.40 10.72 -2.63
N LEU A 25 26.09 9.73 -3.21
CA LEU A 25 27.15 8.94 -2.58
C LEU A 25 28.34 9.83 -2.18
N SER A 26 28.79 9.74 -0.93
CA SER A 26 30.11 10.22 -0.50
C SER A 26 31.00 9.02 -0.15
N HIS A 27 31.97 8.77 -1.03
CA HIS A 27 33.15 7.95 -0.78
C HIS A 27 34.12 8.75 0.10
N HIS A 28 34.51 8.20 1.25
CA HIS A 28 35.70 8.65 1.98
C HIS A 28 36.78 7.58 1.85
N GLY A 29 37.88 7.95 1.19
CA GLY A 29 39.11 7.18 1.16
C GLY A 29 40.01 7.50 2.35
N LEU A 30 40.71 6.49 2.87
CA LEU A 30 41.89 6.64 3.72
C LEU A 30 42.89 5.49 3.48
N SER A 31 44.03 5.88 2.90
CA SER A 31 45.44 5.50 3.15
C SER A 31 45.80 4.11 3.71
N GLU A 32 46.63 3.39 2.96
CA GLU A 32 47.42 2.22 3.36
C GLU A 32 48.72 2.61 4.11
N LYS A 33 49.07 1.86 5.17
CA LYS A 33 50.48 1.63 5.58
C LYS A 33 50.64 0.37 6.45
N ASP A 34 51.47 -0.53 5.91
CA ASP A 34 52.40 -1.51 6.50
C ASP A 34 52.02 -2.56 7.58
N LYS A 35 52.18 -3.83 7.13
CA LYS A 35 52.85 -5.00 7.74
C LYS A 35 52.71 -5.28 9.25
N SER A 36 52.13 -6.44 9.58
CA SER A 36 52.88 -7.60 10.10
C SER A 36 51.97 -8.78 10.43
N SER A 37 52.49 -9.98 10.15
CA SER A 37 51.90 -11.30 10.31
C SER A 37 51.90 -11.78 11.77
N VAL A 38 50.73 -12.04 12.35
CA VAL A 38 50.58 -12.97 13.49
C VAL A 38 49.14 -13.54 13.49
N ALA A 39 48.97 -14.85 13.28
CA ALA A 39 47.78 -15.56 13.78
C ALA A 39 48.01 -15.82 15.28
N PRO A 40 47.03 -15.61 16.18
CA PRO A 40 46.15 -16.73 16.51
C PRO A 40 44.75 -16.38 17.09
N THR A 41 43.92 -17.42 17.15
CA THR A 41 42.84 -17.66 18.14
C THR A 41 41.63 -16.71 18.20
N SER A 42 40.51 -17.23 17.68
CA SER A 42 39.15 -16.82 18.00
C SER A 42 38.90 -16.66 19.51
N PRO A 43 38.33 -15.53 19.94
CA PRO A 43 37.64 -15.41 21.21
C PRO A 43 36.17 -15.05 21.00
N ARG A 44 35.44 -15.78 20.14
CA ARG A 44 34.02 -15.44 19.85
C ARG A 44 32.99 -15.97 20.86
N THR A 45 33.40 -16.64 21.93
CA THR A 45 32.44 -17.26 22.89
C THR A 45 32.55 -16.72 24.33
N SER A 46 33.51 -15.84 24.63
CA SER A 46 33.73 -15.35 26.00
C SER A 46 32.79 -14.19 26.39
N SER A 47 32.30 -13.41 25.42
CA SER A 47 31.44 -12.25 25.65
C SER A 47 30.03 -12.62 26.12
N LEU A 48 29.44 -13.69 25.56
CA LEU A 48 28.12 -14.19 25.98
C LEU A 48 28.14 -14.75 27.40
N ARG A 49 29.19 -15.48 27.80
CA ARG A 49 29.30 -16.03 29.16
C ARG A 49 29.59 -14.96 30.22
N ARG A 50 30.29 -13.88 29.86
CA ARG A 50 30.59 -12.77 30.78
C ARG A 50 29.34 -11.90 31.06
N ALA A 51 28.43 -11.77 30.10
CA ALA A 51 27.16 -11.06 30.27
C ALA A 51 26.18 -11.76 31.24
N ILE A 52 26.22 -13.10 31.31
CA ILE A 52 25.34 -13.88 32.21
C ILE A 52 25.75 -13.73 33.69
N LYS A 53 27.03 -13.43 33.98
CA LYS A 53 27.58 -13.38 35.34
C LYS A 53 27.45 -12.01 36.03
N SER A 54 27.04 -10.96 35.32
CA SER A 54 27.05 -9.58 35.84
C SER A 54 25.74 -9.14 36.51
N GLY A 55 24.68 -9.96 36.56
CA GLY A 55 23.41 -9.64 37.24
C GLY A 55 22.65 -8.43 36.68
N LYS A 56 23.26 -7.64 35.79
CA LYS A 56 22.61 -6.64 34.97
C LYS A 56 21.88 -7.38 33.87
N ARG A 57 20.56 -7.51 34.03
CA ARG A 57 19.68 -7.69 32.88
C ARG A 57 19.82 -6.42 32.04
N ASP A 58 20.87 -6.32 31.23
CA ASP A 58 20.90 -5.36 30.14
C ASP A 58 19.62 -5.65 29.36
N ASN A 59 18.66 -4.72 29.46
CA ASN A 59 17.32 -4.85 28.92
C ASN A 59 17.48 -5.03 27.40
N ILE A 60 17.54 -6.28 26.93
CA ILE A 60 17.56 -6.58 25.50
C ILE A 60 16.29 -5.93 24.94
N PRO A 61 16.40 -4.83 24.18
CA PRO A 61 15.21 -4.16 23.70
C PRO A 61 14.46 -5.13 22.80
N ARG A 62 13.12 -5.08 22.83
CA ARG A 62 12.31 -5.90 21.93
C ARG A 62 12.74 -5.61 20.48
N PHE A 63 13.31 -6.61 19.82
CA PHE A 63 13.84 -6.49 18.46
C PHE A 63 12.90 -7.11 17.41
N TYR A 64 11.96 -7.97 17.84
CA TYR A 64 10.97 -8.58 16.96
C TYR A 64 9.57 -8.06 17.25
N TYR A 65 8.92 -7.58 16.18
CA TYR A 65 7.55 -7.10 16.17
C TYR A 65 6.81 -7.80 15.02
N LYS A 66 5.93 -8.75 15.33
CA LYS A 66 5.18 -9.54 14.34
C LYS A 66 4.39 -8.67 13.33
N ASP A 67 3.92 -7.52 13.79
CA ASP A 67 3.00 -6.62 13.06
C ASP A 67 3.64 -5.27 12.70
N GLY A 68 4.97 -5.12 12.90
CA GLY A 68 5.72 -3.88 12.74
C GLY A 68 5.90 -3.11 14.06
N LYS A 69 6.78 -2.10 14.09
CA LYS A 69 7.01 -1.29 15.29
C LYS A 69 5.80 -0.39 15.53
N PRO A 70 5.14 -0.45 16.71
CA PRO A 70 4.00 0.40 16.99
C PRO A 70 4.42 1.87 17.01
N GLN A 71 3.57 2.73 16.45
CA GLN A 71 3.71 4.17 16.54
C GLN A 71 3.39 4.62 17.98
N SER A 72 4.01 5.71 18.42
CA SER A 72 3.70 6.29 19.73
C SER A 72 2.28 6.89 19.74
N SER A 73 1.65 6.91 20.91
CA SER A 73 0.31 7.51 21.06
C SER A 73 0.25 8.98 20.63
N GLN A 74 1.35 9.72 20.80
CA GLN A 74 1.46 11.11 20.38
C GLN A 74 1.49 11.25 18.85
N GLU A 75 2.23 10.39 18.14
CA GLU A 75 2.26 10.37 16.67
C GLU A 75 0.90 10.00 16.09
N ILE A 76 0.22 9.01 16.69
CA ILE A 76 -1.12 8.60 16.27
C ILE A 76 -2.11 9.77 16.42
N GLU A 77 -2.08 10.46 17.55
CA GLU A 77 -2.98 11.59 17.81
C GLU A 77 -2.68 12.78 16.87
N ALA A 78 -1.41 13.09 16.63
CA ALA A 78 -1.01 14.11 15.66
C ALA A 78 -1.47 13.76 14.23
N HIS A 79 -1.38 12.49 13.84
CA HIS A 79 -1.86 12.01 12.55
C HIS A 79 -3.40 12.11 12.44
N LEU A 80 -4.13 11.72 13.49
CA LEU A 80 -5.60 11.82 13.51
C LEU A 80 -6.08 13.27 13.43
N LYS A 81 -5.38 14.22 14.07
CA LYS A 81 -5.66 15.66 13.95
C LYS A 81 -5.50 16.16 12.52
N LYS A 82 -4.47 15.71 11.79
CA LYS A 82 -4.28 16.05 10.37
C LYS A 82 -5.45 15.55 9.51
N VAL A 83 -5.88 14.31 9.73
CA VAL A 83 -7.04 13.74 9.04
C VAL A 83 -8.32 14.52 9.38
N ALA A 84 -8.55 14.85 10.65
CA ALA A 84 -9.70 15.64 11.08
C ALA A 84 -9.76 17.02 10.40
N ALA A 85 -8.61 17.67 10.24
CA ALA A 85 -8.52 18.95 9.52
C ALA A 85 -8.94 18.83 8.05
N VAL A 86 -8.68 17.69 7.39
CA VAL A 86 -9.14 17.44 6.03
C VAL A 86 -10.67 17.30 5.99
N PHE A 87 -11.26 16.58 6.94
CA PHE A 87 -12.72 16.47 7.06
C PHE A 87 -13.39 17.82 7.32
N ALA A 88 -12.76 18.72 8.08
CA ALA A 88 -13.28 20.07 8.33
C ALA A 88 -13.38 20.92 7.06
N GLY A 89 -12.61 20.60 6.02
CA GLY A 89 -12.68 21.24 4.70
C GLY A 89 -13.72 20.63 3.75
N LEU A 90 -14.42 19.56 4.16
CA LEU A 90 -15.47 18.92 3.37
C LEU A 90 -16.86 19.45 3.74
N ASN A 91 -17.81 19.33 2.81
CA ASN A 91 -19.19 19.73 3.05
C ASN A 91 -19.80 18.89 4.20
N ASP A 92 -20.42 19.57 5.17
CA ASP A 92 -21.03 18.97 6.37
C ASP A 92 -20.09 18.08 7.23
N GLY A 93 -18.76 18.18 7.06
CA GLY A 93 -17.80 17.32 7.77
C GLY A 93 -17.95 15.83 7.44
N LYS A 94 -18.52 15.51 6.29
CA LYS A 94 -18.76 14.15 5.79
C LYS A 94 -18.02 13.94 4.47
N ALA A 95 -17.50 12.73 4.28
CA ALA A 95 -16.82 12.35 3.05
C ALA A 95 -17.68 11.35 2.25
N SER A 96 -17.99 11.73 1.02
CA SER A 96 -18.57 10.88 -0.04
C SER A 96 -17.51 10.01 -0.73
N ARG A 97 -17.92 9.09 -1.61
CA ARG A 97 -16.99 8.21 -2.36
C ARG A 97 -15.95 9.03 -3.14
N GLU A 98 -16.36 10.15 -3.71
CA GLU A 98 -15.56 11.00 -4.58
C GLU A 98 -14.47 11.74 -3.79
N GLU A 99 -14.78 12.15 -2.55
CA GLU A 99 -13.88 12.89 -1.67
C GLU A 99 -12.85 11.99 -0.97
N PHE A 100 -13.08 10.67 -0.95
CA PHE A 100 -12.21 9.72 -0.27
C PHE A 100 -10.80 9.64 -0.86
N GLY A 101 -10.57 10.13 -2.08
CA GLY A 101 -9.21 10.30 -2.62
C GLY A 101 -8.35 11.23 -1.75
N ILE A 102 -8.91 12.33 -1.27
CA ILE A 102 -8.20 13.30 -0.41
C ILE A 102 -7.95 12.71 0.98
N ILE A 103 -8.95 12.01 1.53
CA ILE A 103 -8.83 11.31 2.82
C ILE A 103 -7.75 10.21 2.76
N THR A 104 -7.71 9.44 1.69
CA THR A 104 -6.71 8.37 1.47
C THR A 104 -5.30 8.95 1.43
N LYS A 105 -5.12 10.07 0.73
CA LYS A 105 -3.84 10.81 0.71
C LYS A 105 -3.47 11.32 2.10
N ALA A 106 -4.41 11.87 2.85
CA ALA A 106 -4.17 12.34 4.23
C ALA A 106 -3.75 11.20 5.17
N CYS A 107 -4.20 9.97 4.89
CA CYS A 107 -3.79 8.76 5.60
C CYS A 107 -2.43 8.20 5.18
N GLY A 108 -1.76 8.82 4.18
CA GLY A 108 -0.50 8.34 3.62
C GLY A 108 -0.67 7.03 2.83
N LEU A 109 -1.86 6.77 2.29
CA LEU A 109 -2.17 5.56 1.52
C LEU A 109 -2.17 5.82 0.01
N PRO A 110 -1.90 4.79 -0.82
CA PRO A 110 -1.99 4.89 -2.27
C PRO A 110 -3.42 5.19 -2.75
N LEU A 111 -3.56 5.94 -3.85
CA LEU A 111 -4.85 6.44 -4.33
C LEU A 111 -5.89 5.34 -4.57
N TYR A 112 -5.48 4.19 -5.12
CA TYR A 112 -6.40 3.08 -5.43
C TYR A 112 -6.98 2.39 -4.19
N TRP A 113 -6.55 2.78 -2.99
CA TRP A 113 -7.13 2.30 -1.74
C TRP A 113 -8.37 3.10 -1.34
N LYS A 114 -8.71 4.17 -2.07
CA LYS A 114 -9.84 5.06 -1.74
C LYS A 114 -11.16 4.32 -1.60
N LEU A 115 -11.49 3.41 -2.54
CA LEU A 115 -12.75 2.68 -2.46
C LEU A 115 -12.74 1.62 -1.35
N PRO A 116 -11.73 0.74 -1.23
CA PRO A 116 -11.64 -0.17 -0.08
C PRO A 116 -11.69 0.55 1.27
N LEU A 117 -10.99 1.67 1.41
CA LEU A 117 -10.98 2.48 2.63
C LEU A 117 -12.37 3.05 2.93
N PHE A 118 -13.07 3.58 1.93
CA PHE A 118 -14.44 4.05 2.05
C PHE A 118 -15.40 2.94 2.48
N LEU A 119 -15.33 1.77 1.84
CA LEU A 119 -16.21 0.63 2.14
C LEU A 119 -15.96 0.04 3.53
N ALA A 120 -14.70 0.07 3.99
CA ALA A 120 -14.34 -0.36 5.33
C ALA A 120 -14.81 0.65 6.40
N ALA A 121 -14.65 1.95 6.15
CA ALA A 121 -15.00 3.00 7.11
C ALA A 121 -16.52 3.30 7.19
N ARG A 122 -17.26 3.21 6.09
CA ARG A 122 -18.69 3.56 6.06
C ARG A 122 -19.62 2.51 6.68
N GLY A 123 -19.14 1.28 6.83
CA GLY A 123 -19.97 0.12 7.16
C GLY A 123 -20.92 -0.28 6.03
N ASP A 124 -21.91 -1.11 6.31
CA ASP A 124 -22.98 -1.41 5.36
C ASP A 124 -24.12 -0.40 5.60
N LYS A 125 -24.57 0.31 4.54
CA LYS A 125 -25.77 1.20 4.48
C LYS A 125 -25.58 2.73 4.53
N LYS A 126 -24.36 3.28 4.59
CA LYS A 126 -24.14 4.75 4.53
C LYS A 126 -23.57 5.21 3.17
N LEU A 127 -24.11 6.31 2.64
CA LEU A 127 -23.62 6.95 1.42
C LEU A 127 -22.41 7.87 1.66
N SER A 128 -22.18 8.27 2.91
CA SER A 128 -21.04 9.08 3.33
C SER A 128 -20.55 8.68 4.72
N VAL A 129 -19.33 9.09 5.06
CA VAL A 129 -18.68 8.81 6.35
C VAL A 129 -18.48 10.13 7.09
N SER A 130 -18.94 10.24 8.34
CA SER A 130 -18.66 11.41 9.18
C SER A 130 -17.22 11.37 9.71
N CYS A 131 -16.68 12.55 10.03
CA CYS A 131 -15.36 12.68 10.63
C CYS A 131 -15.17 11.75 11.84
N ASP A 132 -16.08 11.79 12.83
CA ASP A 132 -15.96 10.99 14.05
C ASP A 132 -15.92 9.49 13.77
N ALA A 133 -16.81 9.00 12.89
CA ALA A 133 -16.86 7.59 12.52
C ALA A 133 -15.57 7.16 11.80
N PHE A 134 -15.04 8.01 10.91
CA PHE A 134 -13.78 7.73 10.25
C PHE A 134 -12.60 7.72 11.22
N LEU A 135 -12.52 8.70 12.12
CA LEU A 135 -11.42 8.80 13.09
C LEU A 135 -11.43 7.62 14.08
N GLU A 136 -12.61 7.17 14.53
CA GLU A 136 -12.72 5.97 15.36
C GLU A 136 -12.21 4.73 14.62
N TYR A 137 -12.65 4.54 13.38
CA TYR A 137 -12.20 3.45 12.52
C TYR A 137 -10.68 3.52 12.28
N TRP A 138 -10.17 4.69 11.87
CA TRP A 138 -8.76 4.86 11.52
C TRP A 138 -7.85 4.71 12.74
N ARG A 139 -8.29 5.18 13.92
CA ARG A 139 -7.60 4.94 15.20
C ARG A 139 -7.44 3.45 15.48
N ARG A 140 -8.43 2.62 15.15
CA ARG A 140 -8.32 1.16 15.28
C ARG A 140 -7.31 0.58 14.30
N VAL A 141 -7.31 1.05 13.05
CA VAL A 141 -6.37 0.61 12.02
C VAL A 141 -4.92 0.88 12.44
N VAL A 142 -4.58 2.12 12.80
CA VAL A 142 -3.19 2.50 13.12
C VAL A 142 -2.67 1.87 14.41
N ASN A 143 -3.56 1.55 15.36
CA ASN A 143 -3.21 0.81 16.57
C ASN A 143 -3.02 -0.69 16.35
N THR A 144 -3.63 -1.27 15.31
CA THR A 144 -3.58 -2.72 15.06
C THR A 144 -2.57 -3.09 13.98
N CYS A 145 -2.38 -2.19 13.00
CA CYS A 145 -1.60 -2.44 11.79
C CYS A 145 -0.44 -1.44 11.71
N HIS A 146 0.78 -1.90 11.95
CA HIS A 146 1.94 -1.02 12.03
C HIS A 146 2.78 -0.95 10.74
N ASP A 147 2.33 -1.62 9.68
CA ASP A 147 2.91 -1.53 8.35
C ASP A 147 1.85 -1.52 7.25
N GLU A 148 2.30 -1.24 6.03
CA GLU A 148 1.44 -1.10 4.87
C GLU A 148 0.70 -2.40 4.53
N ALA A 149 1.39 -3.55 4.59
CA ALA A 149 0.78 -4.85 4.30
C ALA A 149 -0.35 -5.21 5.29
N SER A 150 -0.17 -4.97 6.58
CA SER A 150 -1.22 -5.23 7.58
C SER A 150 -2.40 -4.28 7.38
N LYS A 151 -2.13 -3.00 7.10
CA LYS A 151 -3.17 -2.01 6.79
C LYS A 151 -3.96 -2.45 5.55
N PHE A 152 -3.29 -2.91 4.50
CA PHE A 152 -3.93 -3.40 3.28
C PHE A 152 -4.88 -4.57 3.56
N VAL A 153 -4.39 -5.61 4.24
CA VAL A 153 -5.21 -6.78 4.60
C VAL A 153 -6.38 -6.38 5.48
N TYR A 154 -6.17 -5.51 6.46
CA TYR A 154 -7.23 -5.07 7.36
C TYR A 154 -8.31 -4.26 6.61
N ILE A 155 -7.91 -3.34 5.73
CA ILE A 155 -8.84 -2.50 4.98
C ILE A 155 -9.68 -3.35 4.00
N LEU A 156 -9.04 -4.18 3.18
CA LEU A 156 -9.76 -4.98 2.17
C LEU A 156 -10.64 -6.05 2.81
N SER A 157 -10.21 -6.67 3.91
CA SER A 157 -11.05 -7.62 4.66
C SER A 157 -12.13 -6.92 5.51
N ARG A 158 -12.15 -5.58 5.55
CA ARG A 158 -13.03 -4.75 6.39
C ARG A 158 -12.91 -5.13 7.88
N GLY A 159 -11.71 -5.51 8.32
CA GLY A 159 -11.40 -5.94 9.67
C GLY A 159 -12.01 -7.29 10.08
N LYS A 160 -12.61 -8.04 9.14
CA LYS A 160 -13.27 -9.33 9.44
C LYS A 160 -12.27 -10.48 9.59
N ARG A 161 -11.13 -10.39 8.91
CA ARG A 161 -10.16 -11.49 8.75
C ARG A 161 -8.74 -10.94 8.74
N ASN A 162 -7.77 -11.80 9.09
CA ASN A 162 -6.34 -11.51 8.99
C ASN A 162 -5.71 -12.01 7.67
N TYR A 163 -6.54 -12.30 6.67
CA TYR A 163 -6.16 -12.70 5.33
C TYR A 163 -7.20 -12.18 4.33
N LEU A 164 -6.81 -12.07 3.07
CA LEU A 164 -7.69 -11.70 1.95
C LEU A 164 -8.09 -12.95 1.16
N VAL A 165 -9.32 -12.94 0.67
CA VAL A 165 -9.81 -13.86 -0.38
C VAL A 165 -9.99 -13.10 -1.70
N SER A 166 -10.25 -13.79 -2.80
CA SER A 166 -10.43 -13.19 -4.14
C SER A 166 -11.42 -12.03 -4.12
N ASP A 167 -12.55 -12.22 -3.45
CA ASP A 167 -13.69 -11.31 -3.49
C ASP A 167 -13.40 -9.97 -2.80
N ASP A 168 -12.45 -9.96 -1.85
CA ASP A 168 -12.04 -8.75 -1.14
C ASP A 168 -11.36 -7.73 -2.08
N PHE A 169 -10.79 -8.19 -3.20
CA PHE A 169 -10.17 -7.32 -4.21
C PHE A 169 -11.17 -6.73 -5.19
N PHE A 170 -12.38 -7.29 -5.30
CA PHE A 170 -13.34 -6.91 -6.33
C PHE A 170 -13.67 -5.41 -6.31
N PRO A 171 -13.98 -4.80 -5.15
CA PRO A 171 -14.26 -3.36 -5.11
C PRO A 171 -13.05 -2.52 -5.51
N MET A 172 -11.86 -2.90 -5.07
CA MET A 172 -10.63 -2.20 -5.45
C MET A 172 -10.44 -2.22 -6.97
N MET A 173 -10.59 -3.38 -7.60
CA MET A 173 -10.37 -3.54 -9.04
C MET A 173 -11.43 -2.81 -9.87
N GLN A 174 -12.69 -2.84 -9.43
CA GLN A 174 -13.76 -2.07 -10.09
C GLN A 174 -13.43 -0.56 -10.09
N ASP A 175 -12.99 -0.02 -8.95
CA ASP A 175 -12.64 1.41 -8.85
C ASP A 175 -11.46 1.81 -9.75
N VAL A 176 -10.51 0.90 -9.92
CA VAL A 176 -9.37 1.09 -10.83
C VAL A 176 -9.84 1.15 -12.29
N ILE A 177 -10.76 0.28 -12.71
CA ILE A 177 -11.38 0.32 -14.05
C ILE A 177 -12.12 1.64 -14.25
N ASP A 178 -12.90 2.07 -13.26
CA ASP A 178 -13.74 3.26 -13.37
C ASP A 178 -12.92 4.58 -13.38
N SER A 179 -11.78 4.60 -12.68
CA SER A 179 -11.01 5.83 -12.40
C SER A 179 -9.73 5.99 -13.25
N HIS A 180 -9.18 4.92 -13.80
CA HIS A 180 -7.87 4.98 -14.45
C HIS A 180 -7.96 5.46 -15.90
N ALA A 181 -7.24 6.54 -16.23
CA ALA A 181 -7.27 7.15 -17.57
C ALA A 181 -6.78 6.22 -18.69
N GLY A 182 -5.91 5.25 -18.39
CA GLY A 182 -5.48 4.23 -19.36
C GLY A 182 -6.45 3.06 -19.54
N LEU A 183 -7.58 3.05 -18.82
CA LEU A 183 -8.61 2.01 -18.84
C LEU A 183 -9.96 2.51 -19.38
N THR A 184 -9.98 3.69 -19.99
CA THR A 184 -11.19 4.30 -20.53
C THR A 184 -11.89 3.41 -21.55
N PHE A 185 -11.14 2.71 -22.42
CA PHE A 185 -11.69 1.74 -23.36
C PHE A 185 -12.43 0.59 -22.65
N LEU A 186 -11.84 0.09 -21.55
CA LEU A 186 -12.45 -0.99 -20.78
C LEU A 186 -13.68 -0.48 -20.04
N LYS A 187 -13.68 0.77 -19.58
CA LYS A 187 -14.82 1.39 -18.88
C LYS A 187 -16.10 1.39 -19.72
N GLU A 188 -15.98 1.59 -21.03
CA GLU A 188 -17.13 1.55 -21.96
C GLU A 188 -17.60 0.11 -22.22
N ALA A 189 -16.67 -0.86 -22.18
CA ALA A 189 -16.94 -2.27 -22.45
C ALA A 189 -17.30 -3.06 -21.17
N THR A 190 -18.47 -2.77 -20.58
CA THR A 190 -18.93 -3.30 -19.28
C THR A 190 -19.01 -4.83 -19.23
N GLU A 191 -19.24 -5.50 -20.36
CA GLU A 191 -19.27 -6.97 -20.46
C GLU A 191 -17.93 -7.66 -20.19
N PHE A 192 -16.82 -6.91 -20.27
CA PHE A 192 -15.47 -7.43 -20.02
C PHE A 192 -14.97 -7.13 -18.62
N HIS A 193 -15.68 -6.30 -17.82
CA HIS A 193 -15.22 -5.88 -16.49
C HIS A 193 -15.00 -7.08 -15.57
N SER A 194 -16.00 -7.95 -15.45
CA SER A 194 -15.91 -9.13 -14.58
C SER A 194 -14.75 -10.04 -14.99
N ARG A 195 -14.64 -10.36 -16.28
CA ARG A 195 -13.54 -11.20 -16.81
C ARG A 195 -12.18 -10.58 -16.52
N TYR A 196 -12.02 -9.28 -16.76
CA TYR A 196 -10.78 -8.57 -16.48
C TYR A 196 -10.43 -8.59 -14.99
N ILE A 197 -11.39 -8.29 -14.10
CA ILE A 197 -11.19 -8.29 -12.65
C ILE A 197 -10.72 -9.67 -12.18
N HIS A 198 -11.39 -10.74 -12.63
CA HIS A 198 -11.00 -12.11 -12.28
C HIS A 198 -9.58 -12.44 -12.74
N THR A 199 -9.19 -12.06 -13.96
CA THR A 199 -7.83 -12.32 -14.45
C THR A 199 -6.78 -11.55 -13.66
N VAL A 200 -7.03 -10.28 -13.32
CA VAL A 200 -6.10 -9.50 -12.49
C VAL A 200 -5.95 -10.14 -11.12
N ILE A 201 -7.06 -10.51 -10.47
CA ILE A 201 -7.03 -11.19 -9.17
C ILE A 201 -6.26 -12.51 -9.27
N ALA A 202 -6.50 -13.32 -10.31
CA ALA A 202 -5.77 -14.56 -10.52
C ALA A 202 -4.25 -14.33 -10.64
N ARG A 203 -3.82 -13.30 -11.38
CA ARG A 203 -2.39 -12.92 -11.49
C ARG A 203 -1.81 -12.48 -10.14
N ILE A 204 -2.59 -11.76 -9.31
CA ILE A 204 -2.17 -11.39 -7.95
C ILE A 204 -1.92 -12.65 -7.11
N TYR A 205 -2.86 -13.59 -7.11
CA TYR A 205 -2.71 -14.84 -6.35
C TYR A 205 -1.53 -15.67 -6.86
N TYR A 206 -1.35 -15.75 -8.17
CA TYR A 206 -0.22 -16.46 -8.77
C TYR A 206 1.15 -15.88 -8.34
N CYS A 207 1.27 -14.54 -8.30
CA CYS A 207 2.52 -13.87 -7.93
C CYS A 207 2.77 -13.88 -6.41
N VAL A 208 1.73 -13.70 -5.60
CA VAL A 208 1.87 -13.39 -4.16
C VAL A 208 1.52 -14.60 -3.27
N ASN A 209 0.50 -15.40 -3.59
CA ASN A 209 0.08 -16.53 -2.76
C ASN A 209 0.93 -17.78 -3.03
N ARG A 210 2.20 -17.74 -2.61
CA ARG A 210 3.16 -18.86 -2.77
C ARG A 210 2.77 -20.11 -2.00
N SER A 211 1.92 -19.98 -0.98
CA SER A 211 1.42 -21.11 -0.18
C SER A 211 0.31 -21.91 -0.86
N TRP A 212 -0.27 -21.42 -1.97
CA TRP A 212 -1.42 -22.03 -2.67
C TRP A 212 -2.62 -22.29 -1.76
N SER A 213 -2.70 -21.59 -0.63
CA SER A 213 -3.76 -21.74 0.37
C SER A 213 -5.05 -21.03 -0.03
N GLY A 214 -5.02 -20.17 -1.05
CA GLY A 214 -6.14 -19.29 -1.41
C GLY A 214 -6.41 -18.19 -0.39
N LYS A 215 -5.51 -18.00 0.58
CA LYS A 215 -5.61 -16.97 1.63
C LYS A 215 -4.37 -16.09 1.60
N LEU A 216 -4.53 -14.83 1.23
CA LEU A 216 -3.41 -13.90 1.14
C LEU A 216 -3.16 -13.23 2.49
N THR A 217 -2.00 -13.48 3.09
CA THR A 217 -1.67 -12.96 4.43
C THR A 217 -0.71 -11.77 4.38
N ALA A 218 -0.69 -10.95 5.43
CA ALA A 218 0.24 -9.80 5.52
C ALA A 218 1.72 -10.22 5.39
N PRO A 219 2.20 -11.33 5.98
CA PRO A 219 3.56 -11.82 5.77
C PRO A 219 3.90 -12.18 4.32
N GLU A 220 2.95 -12.74 3.56
CA GLU A 220 3.14 -13.04 2.13
C GLU A 220 3.24 -11.75 1.31
N LEU A 221 2.38 -10.77 1.60
CA LEU A 221 2.41 -9.45 0.97
C LEU A 221 3.74 -8.73 1.23
N ARG A 222 4.26 -8.76 2.46
CA ARG A 222 5.56 -8.15 2.83
C ARG A 222 6.74 -8.74 2.04
N LYS A 223 6.67 -10.02 1.69
CA LYS A 223 7.72 -10.71 0.92
C LYS A 223 7.60 -10.49 -0.58
N SER A 224 6.47 -9.93 -1.03
CA SER A 224 6.20 -9.64 -2.44
C SER A 224 6.46 -8.17 -2.77
N ASN A 225 6.67 -7.88 -4.04
CA ASN A 225 6.70 -6.52 -4.58
C ASN A 225 5.29 -5.98 -4.94
N PHE A 226 4.21 -6.67 -4.52
CA PHE A 226 2.86 -6.32 -4.95
C PHE A 226 2.44 -4.90 -4.55
N LEU A 227 2.66 -4.50 -3.30
CA LEU A 227 2.29 -3.15 -2.84
C LEU A 227 3.06 -2.06 -3.61
N GLN A 228 4.34 -2.31 -3.90
CA GLN A 228 5.13 -1.42 -4.76
C GLN A 228 4.57 -1.34 -6.18
N VAL A 229 4.08 -2.45 -6.74
CA VAL A 229 3.42 -2.45 -8.06
C VAL A 229 2.08 -1.71 -7.99
N VAL A 230 1.26 -1.90 -6.96
CA VAL A 230 0.02 -1.13 -6.76
C VAL A 230 0.30 0.37 -6.61
N CYS A 231 1.44 0.75 -6.03
CA CYS A 231 1.89 2.14 -5.87
C CYS A 231 2.51 2.74 -7.14
N ASN A 232 3.41 2.02 -7.81
CA ASN A 232 4.18 2.50 -8.97
C ASN A 232 3.47 2.29 -10.31
N VAL A 233 2.52 1.36 -10.35
CA VAL A 233 1.87 0.88 -11.56
C VAL A 233 0.37 1.03 -11.37
N ALA A 234 -0.11 2.24 -11.64
CA ALA A 234 -1.11 2.40 -12.69
C ALA A 234 -0.86 1.33 -13.75
N ILE A 235 -1.68 0.28 -13.68
CA ILE A 235 -1.67 -0.91 -14.52
C ILE A 235 -1.02 -0.58 -15.87
N LYS A 236 0.20 -1.03 -16.12
CA LYS A 236 0.89 -0.85 -17.41
C LYS A 236 1.50 -2.17 -17.85
N LYS A 237 2.18 -2.86 -16.92
CA LYS A 237 2.72 -4.21 -17.19
C LYS A 237 1.69 -5.33 -17.28
N VAL A 238 0.49 -5.16 -16.73
CA VAL A 238 -0.60 -6.13 -16.97
C VAL A 238 -1.21 -5.93 -18.37
N PHE A 239 -1.16 -4.69 -18.91
CA PHE A 239 -1.75 -4.35 -20.21
C PHE A 239 -0.95 -4.82 -21.40
N GLU A 240 0.39 -4.82 -21.35
CA GLU A 240 1.18 -5.34 -22.48
C GLU A 240 0.78 -6.77 -22.85
N THR A 241 0.38 -7.60 -21.88
CA THR A 241 -0.12 -8.96 -22.17
C THR A 241 -1.58 -9.00 -22.66
N TYR A 242 -2.41 -8.02 -22.30
CA TYR A 242 -3.83 -7.99 -22.66
C TYR A 242 -4.06 -7.30 -24.01
N GLU A 243 -3.26 -6.30 -24.35
CA GLU A 243 -3.30 -5.64 -25.66
C GLU A 243 -2.90 -6.61 -26.77
N GLU A 244 -1.88 -7.46 -26.54
CA GLU A 244 -1.53 -8.55 -27.48
C GLU A 244 -2.65 -9.59 -27.65
N VAL A 245 -3.29 -10.01 -26.56
CA VAL A 245 -4.35 -11.05 -26.61
C VAL A 245 -5.64 -10.49 -27.20
N VAL A 246 -6.03 -9.27 -26.84
CA VAL A 246 -7.24 -8.63 -27.37
C VAL A 246 -7.02 -8.18 -28.82
N HIS A 247 -5.84 -7.66 -29.22
CA HIS A 247 -5.56 -7.45 -30.64
C HIS A 247 -5.59 -8.77 -31.43
N SER A 248 -5.08 -9.87 -30.87
CA SER A 248 -5.14 -11.17 -31.54
C SER A 248 -6.57 -11.72 -31.71
N GLU A 249 -7.48 -11.46 -30.76
CA GLU A 249 -8.87 -11.96 -30.83
C GLU A 249 -9.81 -11.00 -31.59
N PHE A 250 -9.61 -9.68 -31.51
CA PHE A 250 -10.47 -8.69 -32.21
C PHE A 250 -10.20 -8.63 -33.72
N TYR A 251 -8.94 -8.72 -34.17
CA TYR A 251 -8.64 -8.66 -35.61
C TYR A 251 -8.88 -9.98 -36.36
N HIS A 252 -9.24 -11.06 -35.66
CA HIS A 252 -9.57 -12.33 -36.30
C HIS A 252 -11.08 -12.54 -36.50
N PHE A 253 -11.93 -11.65 -35.96
CA PHE A 253 -13.39 -11.76 -36.09
C PHE A 253 -14.03 -10.77 -37.10
N ASP A 254 -13.27 -9.81 -37.65
CA ASP A 254 -13.75 -8.87 -38.69
C ASP A 254 -13.26 -9.21 -40.11
N LEU A 255 -12.88 -10.47 -40.38
CA LEU A 255 -12.39 -10.92 -41.69
C LEU A 255 -13.01 -12.22 -42.19
N VAL A 256 -14.28 -12.49 -41.83
CA VAL A 256 -15.14 -13.47 -42.51
C VAL A 256 -16.52 -12.88 -42.77
#